data_AF-A0A270BVW7-F1
#
_entry.id   AF-A0A270BVW7-F1
#
_cell.length_a   1.000
_cell.length_b   1.000
_cell.length_c   1.000
_cell.angle_alpha   90.00
_cell.angle_beta   90.00
_cell.angle_gamma   90.00
#
_symmetry.space_group_name_H-M   'P 1'
#
loop_
_entity.id
_entity.type
_entity.pdbx_description
1 polymer ?
#
loop_
_entity_poly.entity_id
_entity_poly.type
_entity_poly.pdbx_seq_one_letter_code
_entity_poly.pdbx_strand_id
1 'polypeptide(L)'
;MLFSHDQACHQCAYVGKASVLKLLCYASDLPSGVRQGQLPGACEQVACALDGQKVVDLLPSSSHLLHYYAPDVALPASNAHCTQVEDALQDRHYGVWAGRSLRDMSAAEQLSFLSDPTFAPPEGESFSAFCRRTTQWLQAVGQMAQPAVVLARPAVVRSLVTYVLYPAEGSVTMAHAARVDVQPGSYSLLTCHAGQWRVGMLNAPA
;
A
#
# COMPACT_ATOMS: atom_id res chain seq x y z
N MET A 1 -44.47 -3.81 -30.20
CA MET A 1 -42.99 -3.92 -30.14
C MET A 1 -42.44 -2.51 -30.00
N LEU A 2 -41.54 -2.12 -29.12
CA LEU A 2 -40.96 -2.64 -27.87
C LEU A 2 -39.91 -1.56 -27.46
N PHE A 3 -39.87 -1.21 -26.17
CA PHE A 3 -38.79 -0.51 -25.43
C PHE A 3 -38.50 1.00 -25.62
N SER A 4 -38.66 1.73 -24.50
CA SER A 4 -37.68 2.65 -23.89
C SER A 4 -38.09 2.75 -22.41
N HIS A 5 -37.51 1.98 -21.48
CA HIS A 5 -36.29 2.28 -20.70
C HIS A 5 -36.16 3.75 -20.30
N ASP A 6 -36.80 4.12 -19.19
CA ASP A 6 -36.42 5.30 -18.42
C ASP A 6 -35.85 4.84 -17.08
N GLN A 7 -34.53 4.99 -16.96
CA GLN A 7 -33.74 4.65 -15.78
C GLN A 7 -33.93 5.75 -14.73
N ALA A 8 -34.71 5.45 -13.70
CA ALA A 8 -34.64 6.17 -12.44
C ALA A 8 -34.31 5.16 -11.33
N CYS A 9 -33.04 5.09 -10.95
CA CYS A 9 -32.66 4.55 -9.64
C CYS A 9 -31.50 5.37 -9.08
N HIS A 10 -31.82 6.60 -8.68
CA HIS A 10 -31.06 7.30 -7.66
C HIS A 10 -31.37 6.69 -6.29
N GLN A 11 -30.34 6.72 -5.44
CA GLN A 11 -30.37 6.51 -3.98
C GLN A 11 -30.48 5.05 -3.48
N CYS A 12 -29.33 4.45 -3.20
CA CYS A 12 -29.20 3.57 -2.05
C CYS A 12 -28.45 4.33 -0.95
N ALA A 13 -29.16 5.19 -0.21
CA ALA A 13 -28.65 5.76 1.02
C ALA A 13 -28.79 4.70 2.13
N TYR A 14 -27.81 3.81 2.25
CA TYR A 14 -27.70 2.93 3.39
C TYR A 14 -27.21 3.76 4.59
N VAL A 15 -28.15 4.25 5.41
CA VAL A 15 -27.83 4.79 6.74
C VAL A 15 -27.62 3.58 7.66
N GLY A 16 -26.52 2.86 7.43
CA GLY A 16 -26.01 1.87 8.34
C GLY A 16 -25.28 2.54 9.49
N LYS A 17 -25.28 1.88 10.66
CA LYS A 17 -24.40 2.22 11.78
C LYS A 17 -22.98 2.42 11.24
N ALA A 18 -22.35 3.58 11.46
CA ALA A 18 -21.03 3.88 10.91
C ALA A 18 -20.06 2.75 11.27
N SER A 19 -19.78 1.87 10.29
CA SER A 19 -18.94 0.70 10.50
C SER A 19 -17.49 1.14 10.42
N VAL A 20 -16.67 0.68 11.37
CA VAL A 20 -15.23 0.89 11.31
C VAL A 20 -14.68 0.04 10.16
N LEU A 21 -14.16 0.69 9.13
CA LEU A 21 -13.38 0.03 8.08
C LEU A 21 -12.08 -0.47 8.69
N LYS A 22 -11.70 -1.71 8.37
CA LYS A 22 -10.42 -2.31 8.74
C LYS A 22 -9.64 -2.68 7.48
N LEU A 23 -8.40 -2.21 7.40
CA LEU A 23 -7.47 -2.52 6.33
C LEU A 23 -6.26 -3.24 6.94
N LEU A 24 -6.17 -4.54 6.67
CA LEU A 24 -5.06 -5.36 7.14
C LEU A 24 -3.97 -5.38 6.08
N CYS A 25 -2.85 -4.71 6.37
CA CYS A 25 -1.70 -4.66 5.48
C CYS A 25 -0.70 -5.75 5.84
N TYR A 26 -0.38 -6.62 4.89
CA TYR A 26 0.75 -7.53 4.96
C TYR A 26 1.93 -6.93 4.19
N ALA A 27 3.04 -6.73 4.89
CA ALA A 27 4.30 -6.32 4.28
C ALA A 27 4.99 -7.57 3.72
N SER A 28 5.09 -7.65 2.39
CA SER A 28 5.81 -8.72 1.69
C SER A 28 7.31 -8.75 2.01
N ASP A 29 7.99 -9.76 1.48
CA ASP A 29 9.45 -9.81 1.51
C ASP A 29 10.09 -8.66 0.73
N LEU A 30 11.37 -8.42 0.99
CA LEU A 30 12.15 -7.47 0.20
C LEU A 30 12.84 -8.18 -0.96
N PRO A 31 12.98 -7.50 -2.11
CA PRO A 31 13.93 -7.87 -3.15
C PRO A 31 15.31 -8.23 -2.57
N SER A 32 15.91 -9.31 -3.07
CA SER A 32 17.14 -9.87 -2.49
C SER A 32 18.31 -8.87 -2.47
N GLY A 33 18.41 -8.04 -3.51
CA GLY A 33 19.43 -7.00 -3.66
C GLY A 33 19.31 -5.84 -2.66
N VAL A 34 18.12 -5.58 -2.11
CA VAL A 34 17.90 -4.45 -1.18
C VAL A 34 18.71 -4.60 0.10
N ARG A 35 18.86 -5.83 0.61
CA ARG A 35 19.70 -6.11 1.79
C ARG A 35 21.18 -5.84 1.56
N GLN A 36 21.59 -5.75 0.29
CA GLN A 36 22.96 -5.46 -0.13
C GLN A 36 23.16 -3.98 -0.55
N GLY A 37 22.12 -3.15 -0.39
CA GLY A 37 22.14 -1.73 -0.76
C GLY A 37 21.85 -1.46 -2.24
N GLN A 38 21.20 -2.39 -2.95
CA GLN A 38 20.70 -2.17 -4.30
C GLN A 38 19.27 -1.64 -4.28
N LEU A 39 18.93 -0.82 -5.27
CA LEU A 39 17.54 -0.49 -5.54
C LEU A 39 16.82 -1.72 -6.12
N PRO A 40 15.52 -1.93 -5.80
CA PRO A 40 14.70 -2.97 -6.40
C PRO A 40 14.77 -3.02 -7.94
N GLY A 41 14.69 -4.22 -8.53
CA GLY A 41 14.58 -4.39 -9.97
C GLY A 41 13.22 -3.95 -10.53
N ALA A 42 13.16 -3.63 -11.82
CA ALA A 42 11.97 -3.04 -12.46
C ALA A 42 10.76 -3.99 -12.55
N CYS A 43 11.01 -5.29 -12.72
CA CYS A 43 9.97 -6.32 -12.85
C CYS A 43 10.13 -7.43 -11.80
N GLU A 44 10.85 -7.14 -10.71
CA GLU A 44 11.07 -8.11 -9.65
C GLU A 44 9.79 -8.26 -8.82
N GLN A 45 9.24 -9.48 -8.79
CA GLN A 45 8.15 -9.83 -7.89
C GLN A 45 8.71 -10.52 -6.65
N VAL A 46 8.14 -10.18 -5.50
CA VAL A 46 8.46 -10.83 -4.22
C VAL A 46 7.33 -11.73 -3.77
N ALA A 47 7.67 -12.81 -3.08
CA ALA A 47 6.67 -13.68 -2.49
C ALA A 47 5.94 -12.99 -1.33
N CYS A 48 4.71 -13.44 -1.06
CA CYS A 48 4.00 -13.14 0.18
C CYS A 48 3.67 -14.44 0.90
N ALA A 49 4.03 -14.53 2.18
CA ALA A 49 3.65 -15.63 3.07
C ALA A 49 2.44 -15.21 3.92
N LEU A 50 1.37 -14.76 3.27
CA LEU A 50 0.14 -14.40 3.97
C LEU A 50 -0.43 -15.66 4.66
N ASP A 51 -0.65 -15.56 5.95
CA ASP A 51 -1.26 -16.57 6.80
C ASP A 51 -2.77 -16.31 6.87
N GLY A 52 -3.54 -17.19 6.24
CA GLY A 52 -4.99 -17.10 6.21
C GLY A 52 -5.62 -17.16 7.61
N GLN A 53 -5.04 -17.90 8.56
CA GLN A 53 -5.57 -17.96 9.93
C GLN A 53 -5.40 -16.61 10.62
N LYS A 54 -4.25 -15.96 10.41
CA LYS A 54 -4.01 -14.62 10.96
C LYS A 54 -4.95 -13.57 10.42
N VAL A 55 -5.28 -13.66 9.13
CA VAL A 55 -6.32 -12.82 8.51
C VAL A 55 -7.65 -13.02 9.21
N VAL A 56 -8.05 -14.27 9.47
CA VAL A 56 -9.29 -14.59 10.20
C VAL A 56 -9.24 -14.04 11.62
N ASP A 57 -8.13 -14.18 12.34
CA ASP A 57 -8.00 -13.72 13.73
C ASP A 57 -8.09 -12.19 13.85
N LEU A 58 -7.51 -11.47 12.90
CA LEU A 58 -7.48 -10.00 12.89
C LEU A 58 -8.75 -9.38 12.27
N LEU A 59 -9.43 -10.12 11.39
CA LEU A 59 -10.68 -9.74 10.73
C LEU A 59 -11.80 -10.81 10.92
N PRO A 60 -12.20 -11.14 12.16
CA PRO A 60 -13.01 -12.32 12.50
C PRO A 60 -14.50 -12.26 12.09
N SER A 61 -14.89 -11.34 11.22
CA SER A 61 -16.30 -11.15 10.82
C SER A 61 -16.47 -10.84 9.33
N SER A 62 -15.48 -11.18 8.51
CA SER A 62 -15.47 -10.83 7.09
C SER A 62 -15.45 -12.09 6.22
N SER A 63 -16.63 -12.51 5.75
CA SER A 63 -16.77 -13.67 4.85
C SER A 63 -16.34 -13.38 3.41
N HIS A 64 -16.28 -12.10 3.03
CA HIS A 64 -15.86 -11.64 1.71
C HIS A 64 -14.86 -10.49 1.86
N LEU A 65 -13.58 -10.83 1.99
CA LEU A 65 -12.51 -9.85 1.97
C LEU A 65 -12.07 -9.62 0.53
N LEU A 66 -12.00 -8.34 0.15
CA LEU A 66 -11.27 -7.92 -1.04
C LEU A 66 -9.78 -7.91 -0.71
N HIS A 67 -8.98 -8.53 -1.56
CA HIS A 67 -7.53 -8.56 -1.44
C HIS A 67 -6.94 -7.66 -2.51
N TYR A 68 -6.36 -6.54 -2.10
CA TYR A 68 -5.61 -5.64 -2.97
C TYR A 68 -4.15 -6.10 -3.06
N TYR A 69 -3.66 -6.27 -4.28
CA TYR A 69 -2.29 -6.69 -4.56
C TYR A 69 -1.53 -5.58 -5.27
N ALA A 70 -0.35 -5.26 -4.75
CA ALA A 70 0.63 -4.52 -5.52
C ALA A 70 1.16 -5.38 -6.69
N PRO A 71 1.35 -4.82 -7.90
CA PRO A 71 1.82 -5.56 -9.08
C PRO A 71 3.18 -6.28 -8.93
N ASP A 72 3.97 -5.85 -7.95
CA ASP A 72 5.30 -6.36 -7.61
C ASP A 72 5.29 -7.35 -6.44
N VAL A 73 4.11 -7.80 -6.00
CA VAL A 73 3.93 -8.91 -5.06
C VAL A 73 3.30 -10.08 -5.80
N ALA A 74 3.96 -11.24 -5.76
CA ALA A 74 3.51 -12.43 -6.47
C ALA A 74 2.15 -12.90 -5.92
N LEU A 75 1.19 -13.10 -6.83
CA LEU A 75 -0.12 -13.66 -6.50
C LEU A 75 0.03 -15.14 -6.11
N PRO A 76 -0.63 -15.61 -5.03
CA PRO A 76 -0.69 -17.03 -4.75
C PRO A 76 -1.48 -17.75 -5.86
N ALA A 77 -1.06 -18.97 -6.21
CA ALA A 77 -1.66 -19.75 -7.31
C ALA A 77 -3.12 -20.15 -7.08
N SER A 78 -3.64 -20.03 -5.86
CA SER A 78 -5.03 -20.33 -5.48
C SER A 78 -5.76 -19.05 -5.07
N ASN A 79 -6.75 -18.64 -5.85
CA ASN A 79 -7.53 -17.41 -5.70
C ASN A 79 -8.91 -17.66 -5.08
N ALA A 80 -8.97 -18.27 -3.90
CA ALA A 80 -10.21 -18.43 -3.13
C ALA A 80 -10.84 -17.09 -2.67
N HIS A 81 -10.20 -15.96 -2.98
CA HIS A 81 -10.57 -14.62 -2.56
C HIS A 81 -10.85 -13.73 -3.77
N CYS A 82 -11.67 -12.69 -3.59
CA CYS A 82 -11.81 -11.65 -4.59
C CYS A 82 -10.52 -10.84 -4.60
N THR A 83 -9.71 -11.00 -5.65
CA THR A 83 -8.41 -10.35 -5.79
C THR A 83 -8.49 -9.19 -6.77
N GLN A 84 -7.93 -8.04 -6.40
CA GLN A 84 -7.79 -6.87 -7.28
C GLN A 84 -6.32 -6.45 -7.31
N VAL A 85 -5.73 -6.43 -8.50
CA VAL A 85 -4.42 -5.79 -8.69
C VAL A 85 -4.65 -4.28 -8.66
N GLU A 86 -3.82 -3.60 -7.87
CA GLU A 86 -3.93 -2.17 -7.64
C GLU A 86 -2.59 -1.50 -7.93
N ASP A 87 -2.53 -0.84 -9.09
CA ASP A 87 -1.32 -0.15 -9.54
C ASP A 87 -0.91 0.95 -8.56
N ALA A 88 -1.84 1.56 -7.82
CA ALA A 88 -1.53 2.54 -6.78
C ALA A 88 -0.77 1.98 -5.57
N LEU A 89 -0.61 0.65 -5.47
CA LEU A 89 0.13 -0.04 -4.43
C LEU A 89 1.49 -0.58 -4.87
N GLN A 90 1.88 -0.45 -6.14
CA GLN A 90 3.25 -0.77 -6.57
C GLN A 90 4.26 0.05 -5.75
N ASP A 91 5.43 -0.49 -5.43
CA ASP A 91 6.51 0.28 -4.80
C ASP A 91 7.03 1.39 -5.73
N ARG A 92 7.89 2.26 -5.21
CA ARG A 92 8.44 3.41 -5.93
C ARG A 92 9.15 2.96 -7.22
N HIS A 93 8.80 3.59 -8.34
CA HIS A 93 9.48 3.33 -9.61
C HIS A 93 10.88 3.95 -9.61
N TYR A 94 11.94 3.14 -9.74
CA TYR A 94 13.31 3.64 -9.74
C TYR A 94 13.85 3.96 -11.15
N GLY A 95 13.03 3.77 -12.19
CA GLY A 95 13.41 4.08 -13.57
C GLY A 95 14.67 3.34 -13.98
N VAL A 96 15.58 4.06 -14.65
CA VAL A 96 16.86 3.50 -15.12
C VAL A 96 17.80 3.08 -13.98
N TRP A 97 17.51 3.44 -12.73
CA TRP A 97 18.30 3.02 -11.57
C TRP A 97 17.81 1.71 -10.93
N ALA A 98 16.75 1.08 -11.45
CA ALA A 98 16.28 -0.20 -10.94
C ALA A 98 17.41 -1.26 -10.97
N GLY A 99 17.60 -1.98 -9.86
CA GLY A 99 18.68 -2.96 -9.69
C GLY A 99 20.09 -2.35 -9.44
N ARG A 100 20.27 -1.02 -9.56
CA ARG A 100 21.57 -0.37 -9.36
C ARG A 100 21.94 -0.35 -7.88
N SER A 101 23.22 -0.61 -7.58
CA SER A 101 23.78 -0.40 -6.24
C SER A 101 23.85 1.08 -5.91
N LEU A 102 23.40 1.48 -4.71
CA LEU A 102 23.55 2.85 -4.22
C LEU A 102 25.02 3.28 -4.17
N ARG A 103 25.95 2.34 -3.96
CA ARG A 103 27.40 2.61 -3.89
C ARG A 103 28.01 2.97 -5.25
N ASP A 104 27.35 2.59 -6.34
CA ASP A 104 27.80 2.88 -7.71
C ASP A 104 27.24 4.22 -8.22
N MET A 105 26.46 4.93 -7.40
CA MET A 105 25.98 6.28 -7.68
C MET A 105 26.98 7.31 -7.20
N SER A 106 27.10 8.43 -7.92
CA SER A 106 27.89 9.57 -7.45
C SER A 106 27.32 10.13 -6.15
N ALA A 107 28.16 10.81 -5.36
CA ALA A 107 27.73 11.42 -4.09
C ALA A 107 26.57 12.42 -4.29
N ALA A 108 26.56 13.16 -5.42
CA ALA A 108 25.48 14.08 -5.76
C ALA A 108 24.16 13.34 -6.05
N GLU A 109 24.20 12.26 -6.85
CA GLU A 109 23.03 11.41 -7.11
C GLU A 109 22.46 10.82 -5.81
N GLN A 110 23.33 10.29 -4.93
CA GLN A 110 22.91 9.74 -3.63
C GLN A 110 22.27 10.81 -2.75
N LEU A 111 22.90 11.99 -2.66
CA LEU A 111 22.39 13.08 -1.83
C LEU A 111 21.01 13.54 -2.30
N SER A 112 20.84 13.78 -3.60
CA SER A 112 19.53 14.14 -4.17
C SER A 112 18.48 13.06 -3.87
N PHE A 113 18.80 11.79 -4.10
CA PHE A 113 17.85 10.70 -3.89
C PHE A 113 17.44 10.48 -2.43
N LEU A 114 18.35 10.71 -1.48
CA LEU A 114 18.12 10.48 -0.05
C LEU A 114 17.56 11.70 0.70
N SER A 115 17.64 12.90 0.14
CA SER A 115 17.27 14.13 0.84
C SER A 115 16.25 15.02 0.11
N ASP A 116 16.16 14.95 -1.21
CA ASP A 116 15.17 15.71 -1.98
C ASP A 116 13.93 14.84 -2.26
N PRO A 117 12.78 15.12 -1.62
CA PRO A 117 11.57 14.32 -1.81
C PRO A 117 10.97 14.46 -3.23
N THR A 118 11.34 15.52 -3.96
CA THR A 118 10.88 15.81 -5.31
C THR A 118 11.78 15.23 -6.39
N PHE A 119 13.00 14.83 -6.05
CA PHE A 119 13.91 14.18 -6.99
C PHE A 119 13.36 12.83 -7.46
N ALA A 120 13.29 12.67 -8.78
CA ALA A 120 12.99 11.42 -9.44
C ALA A 120 14.24 10.93 -10.18
N PRO A 121 14.63 9.65 -10.04
CA PRO A 121 15.57 9.04 -10.98
C PRO A 121 15.06 9.19 -12.43
N PRO A 122 15.92 9.18 -13.45
CA PRO A 122 15.46 9.24 -14.83
C PRO A 122 14.46 8.12 -15.13
N GLU A 123 13.32 8.48 -15.74
CA GLU A 123 12.17 7.58 -15.99
C GLU A 123 11.58 6.96 -14.71
N GLY A 124 11.94 7.49 -13.55
CA GLY A 124 11.52 7.07 -12.22
C GLY A 124 10.42 7.93 -11.62
N GLU A 125 10.07 7.60 -10.39
CA GLU A 125 9.10 8.30 -9.55
C GLU A 125 9.84 9.01 -8.40
N SER A 126 9.40 10.21 -8.03
CA SER A 126 9.90 10.89 -6.83
C SER A 126 9.29 10.29 -5.56
N PHE A 127 9.91 10.53 -4.40
CA PHE A 127 9.34 10.08 -3.14
C PHE A 127 7.96 10.72 -2.89
N SER A 128 7.80 12.00 -3.20
CA SER A 128 6.52 12.72 -3.09
C SER A 128 5.46 12.16 -4.03
N ALA A 129 5.80 11.80 -5.27
CA ALA A 129 4.85 11.21 -6.21
C ALA A 129 4.38 9.83 -5.74
N PHE A 130 5.32 8.99 -5.28
CA PHE A 130 5.03 7.68 -4.68
C PHE A 130 4.08 7.79 -3.48
N CYS A 131 4.40 8.67 -2.53
CA CYS A 131 3.55 8.87 -1.36
C CYS A 131 2.17 9.38 -1.77
N ARG A 132 2.08 10.37 -2.67
CA ARG A 132 0.81 10.92 -3.13
C ARG A 132 -0.08 9.85 -3.77
N ARG A 133 0.46 8.99 -4.64
CA ARG A 133 -0.30 7.90 -5.28
C ARG A 133 -0.89 6.94 -4.25
N THR A 134 -0.04 6.44 -3.35
CA THR A 134 -0.46 5.46 -2.33
C THR A 134 -1.48 6.05 -1.35
N THR A 135 -1.36 7.34 -0.98
CA THR A 135 -2.29 7.99 -0.04
C THR A 135 -3.61 8.38 -0.68
N GLN A 136 -3.61 8.80 -1.95
CA GLN A 136 -4.84 9.02 -2.71
C GLN A 136 -5.68 7.75 -2.82
N TRP A 137 -5.01 6.61 -3.06
CA TRP A 137 -5.68 5.31 -3.03
C TRP A 137 -6.27 5.00 -1.64
N LEU A 138 -5.50 5.21 -0.56
CA LEU A 138 -6.00 4.99 0.80
C LEU A 138 -7.22 5.85 1.13
N GLN A 139 -7.22 7.11 0.70
CA GLN A 139 -8.36 8.01 0.85
C GLN A 139 -9.61 7.48 0.12
N ALA A 140 -9.44 6.98 -1.12
CA ALA A 140 -10.52 6.40 -1.90
C ALA A 140 -11.08 5.13 -1.23
N VAL A 141 -10.20 4.23 -0.76
CA VAL A 141 -10.60 3.03 -0.01
C VAL A 141 -11.31 3.39 1.30
N GLY A 142 -10.91 4.49 1.95
CA GLY A 142 -11.57 4.99 3.15
C GLY A 142 -13.05 5.36 2.97
N GLN A 143 -13.48 5.59 1.74
CA GLN A 143 -14.89 5.82 1.39
C GLN A 143 -15.66 4.52 1.13
N MET A 144 -14.95 3.40 0.98
CA MET A 144 -15.54 2.07 0.85
C MET A 144 -15.80 1.49 2.25
N ALA A 145 -17.00 0.97 2.51
CA ALA A 145 -17.40 0.48 3.83
C ALA A 145 -17.03 -1.00 4.10
N GLN A 146 -16.11 -1.59 3.32
CA GLN A 146 -15.80 -3.03 3.39
C GLN A 146 -14.37 -3.30 3.88
N PRO A 147 -14.16 -4.15 4.89
CA PRO A 147 -12.83 -4.59 5.29
C PRO A 147 -12.06 -5.22 4.12
N ALA A 148 -10.75 -5.02 4.10
CA ALA A 148 -9.89 -5.53 3.03
C ALA A 148 -8.50 -5.90 3.52
N VAL A 149 -7.83 -6.74 2.74
CA VAL A 149 -6.42 -7.10 2.92
C VAL A 149 -5.60 -6.38 1.85
N VAL A 150 -4.43 -5.88 2.22
CA VAL A 150 -3.47 -5.23 1.34
C VAL A 150 -2.18 -6.02 1.36
N LEU A 151 -1.70 -6.43 0.19
CA LEU A 151 -0.41 -7.07 0.04
C LEU A 151 0.50 -6.17 -0.79
N ALA A 152 1.51 -5.61 -0.15
CA ALA A 152 2.41 -4.65 -0.77
C ALA A 152 3.82 -4.76 -0.20
N ARG A 153 4.79 -4.09 -0.83
CA ARG A 153 6.16 -3.99 -0.30
C ARG A 153 6.20 -3.14 0.98
N PRO A 154 7.17 -3.36 1.88
CA PRO A 154 7.27 -2.62 3.14
C PRO A 154 7.25 -1.08 2.98
N ALA A 155 7.83 -0.54 1.90
CA ALA A 155 7.84 0.90 1.64
C ALA A 155 6.44 1.48 1.39
N VAL A 156 5.54 0.70 0.76
CA VAL A 156 4.14 1.08 0.50
C VAL A 156 3.36 1.08 1.81
N VAL A 157 3.44 -0.02 2.58
CA VAL A 157 2.81 -0.10 3.91
C VAL A 157 3.29 1.03 4.82
N ARG A 158 4.58 1.35 4.78
CA ARG A 158 5.16 2.48 5.50
C ARG A 158 4.58 3.81 5.05
N SER A 159 4.41 4.04 3.74
CA SER A 159 3.74 5.25 3.22
C SER A 159 2.33 5.39 3.77
N LEU A 160 1.53 4.32 3.72
CA LEU A 160 0.16 4.29 4.25
C LEU A 160 0.12 4.60 5.75
N VAL A 161 0.93 3.89 6.55
CA VAL A 161 1.02 4.10 8.01
C VAL A 161 1.45 5.53 8.34
N THR A 162 2.45 6.05 7.62
CA THR A 162 2.97 7.41 7.85
C THR A 162 1.90 8.45 7.54
N TYR A 163 1.16 8.31 6.44
CA TYR A 163 0.04 9.21 6.15
C TYR A 163 -1.01 9.23 7.24
N VAL A 164 -1.36 8.06 7.79
CA VAL A 164 -2.32 7.94 8.90
C VAL A 164 -1.83 8.62 10.17
N LEU A 165 -0.53 8.56 10.46
CA LEU A 165 0.07 9.20 11.64
C LEU A 165 0.27 10.72 11.49
N TYR A 166 0.45 11.21 10.26
CA TYR A 166 0.74 12.61 9.95
C TYR A 166 -0.26 13.22 8.94
N PRO A 167 -1.58 13.20 9.21
CA PRO A 167 -2.59 13.58 8.22
C PRO A 167 -2.67 15.09 7.93
N ALA A 168 -2.20 15.93 8.84
CA ALA A 168 -2.36 17.40 8.77
C ALA A 168 -1.49 18.07 7.69
N GLU A 169 -0.47 17.40 7.18
CA GLU A 169 0.51 18.00 6.26
C GLU A 169 0.18 17.80 4.79
N GLY A 170 -0.92 17.10 4.46
CA GLY A 170 -1.35 16.85 3.08
C GLY A 170 -0.42 15.95 2.25
N SER A 171 0.79 15.67 2.72
CA SER A 171 1.76 14.76 2.10
C SER A 171 2.70 14.16 3.13
N VAL A 172 3.12 12.91 2.91
CA VAL A 172 4.18 12.26 3.68
C VAL A 172 5.54 12.87 3.31
N THR A 173 6.36 13.20 4.30
CA THR A 173 7.74 13.66 4.10
C THR A 173 8.71 12.49 4.31
N MET A 174 9.94 12.62 3.78
CA MET A 174 10.99 11.61 4.02
C MET A 174 11.35 11.51 5.51
N ALA A 175 11.32 12.63 6.24
CA ALA A 175 11.56 12.64 7.67
C ALA A 175 10.49 11.86 8.45
N HIS A 176 9.22 11.98 8.07
CA HIS A 176 8.14 11.18 8.67
C HIS A 176 8.29 9.70 8.35
N ALA A 177 8.56 9.34 7.09
CA ALA A 177 8.75 7.96 6.71
C ALA A 177 9.95 7.32 7.45
N ALA A 178 11.01 8.08 7.73
CA ALA A 178 12.16 7.61 8.50
C ALA A 178 11.85 7.32 9.99
N ARG A 179 10.67 7.70 10.51
CA ARG A 179 10.23 7.40 11.89
C ARG A 179 9.44 6.10 12.00
N VAL A 180 9.05 5.49 10.88
CA VAL A 180 8.16 4.33 10.85
C VAL A 180 8.92 3.16 10.24
N ASP A 181 9.25 2.18 11.07
CA ASP A 181 9.75 0.90 10.58
C ASP A 181 8.59 0.00 10.17
N VAL A 182 8.73 -0.64 9.01
CA VAL A 182 7.85 -1.74 8.58
C VAL A 182 8.73 -2.95 8.31
N GLN A 183 8.54 -4.00 9.10
CA GLN A 183 9.29 -5.23 8.97
C GLN A 183 8.74 -6.07 7.80
N PRO A 184 9.60 -6.61 6.92
CA PRO A 184 9.16 -7.60 5.94
C PRO A 184 8.54 -8.82 6.64
N GLY A 185 7.48 -9.38 6.07
CA GLY A 185 6.75 -10.51 6.67
C GLY A 185 5.94 -10.15 7.91
N SER A 186 5.43 -8.92 7.99
CA SER A 186 4.66 -8.44 9.15
C SER A 186 3.29 -7.89 8.77
N TYR A 187 2.41 -7.82 9.77
CA TYR A 187 1.05 -7.31 9.66
C TYR A 187 0.92 -5.96 10.33
N SER A 188 0.23 -5.04 9.67
CA SER A 188 -0.18 -3.74 10.21
C SER A 188 -1.67 -3.56 10.00
N LEU A 189 -2.38 -3.02 10.99
CA LEU A 189 -3.81 -2.80 10.93
C LEU A 189 -4.09 -1.30 10.90
N LEU A 190 -4.71 -0.84 9.83
CA LEU A 190 -5.28 0.51 9.73
C LEU A 190 -6.79 0.44 9.91
N THR A 191 -7.36 1.39 10.64
CA THR A 191 -8.81 1.48 10.83
C THR A 191 -9.30 2.86 10.44
N CYS A 192 -10.44 2.94 9.77
CA CYS A 192 -11.10 4.20 9.44
C CYS A 192 -12.50 4.25 10.03
N HIS A 193 -12.83 5.34 10.72
CA HIS A 193 -14.18 5.60 11.22
C HIS A 193 -14.54 7.06 10.94
N ALA A 194 -15.64 7.29 10.21
CA ALA A 194 -16.07 8.62 9.79
C ALA A 194 -14.95 9.43 9.11
N GLY A 195 -14.19 8.77 8.22
CA GLY A 195 -13.06 9.38 7.49
C GLY A 195 -11.78 9.58 8.33
N GLN A 196 -11.80 9.24 9.61
CA GLN A 196 -10.64 9.38 10.50
C GLN A 196 -9.86 8.06 10.56
N TRP A 197 -8.66 8.07 9.99
CA TRP A 197 -7.76 6.93 10.01
C TRP A 197 -6.97 6.82 11.31
N ARG A 198 -6.66 5.59 11.73
CA ARG A 198 -5.82 5.27 12.88
C ARG A 198 -4.97 4.04 12.59
N VAL A 199 -3.78 3.99 13.17
CA VAL A 199 -2.96 2.78 13.23
C VAL A 199 -3.38 1.99 14.47
N GLY A 200 -3.99 0.82 14.28
CA GLY A 200 -4.38 -0.08 15.36
C GLY A 200 -3.30 -1.08 15.74
N MET A 201 -2.42 -1.41 14.79
CA MET A 201 -1.32 -2.37 14.97
C MET A 201 -0.23 -2.08 13.94
N LEU A 202 1.04 -2.28 14.32
CA LEU A 202 2.20 -2.12 13.44
C LEU A 202 3.19 -3.26 13.72
N ASN A 203 3.69 -3.90 12.66
CA ASN A 203 4.68 -4.98 12.71
C ASN A 203 4.33 -6.18 13.58
N ALA A 204 3.06 -6.59 13.64
CA ALA A 204 2.77 -7.90 14.22
C ALA A 204 3.47 -8.98 13.36
N PRO A 205 4.18 -9.94 13.97
CA PRO A 205 4.89 -10.97 13.22
C PRO A 205 3.92 -11.77 12.36
N ALA A 206 4.39 -12.44 11.30
CA ALA A 206 3.58 -13.43 10.60
C ALA A 206 3.25 -14.66 11.44
#